data_AF-A0A7J6S564-F1
#
_entry.id   AF-A0A7J6S564-F1
#
_cell.length_a   1.000
_cell.length_b   1.000
_cell.length_c   1.000
_cell.angle_alpha   90.00
_cell.angle_beta   90.00
_cell.angle_gamma   90.00
#
_symmetry.space_group_name_H-M   'P 1'
#
loop_
_entity.id
_entity.type
_entity.pdbx_description
1 polymer ?
#
loop_
_entity_poly.entity_id
_entity_poly.type
_entity_poly.pdbx_seq_one_letter_code
_entity_poly.pdbx_strand_id
1 'polypeptide(L)'
;MSTDPVILKAISSCIFTEGDRDPLSYFEIVTIKRGDRVKLCYLCLGRHAFYLLRMNMKGLISSGTIEYDSTDKAVVDPANNSAMLLILTGMTEWEDNQVSIASDDRHNLLLRLVVAWQTHHMWKSNTLKYLPVSSRIRVHPFKGFVRKEVGGYSIFLRESFQERPSDGSYLGSRREYSFVESRGIECRVRIEEPIPIDWAKEEIALKFLAVEERLRMVDQSETWFNVIQEKPYMKRMNLNDDLSAWSGWEFLSKTMTKASACVLLRRKYTPPLMDNRQDIIVTVHCPMKIMGKGRFTDEELLTECHIIADSITSMIEVPQCKNFTRGVNVFGRVVRQYCDMLQAKVDALMFNSEAYKWLNSRLDVRPSFAVHAKRIVAAVISLLHREGLLQDRKELPHSIDERLPMNSNLPDMIEDLRWASVEGFGNLLKSGGFGDDNTEYDAVRNAWYSRVSSYVTYCLDGGLLGSRLTLKLLLAATLLQLLRKEKCVLLRAQVSAALTGIISADKSMKKPLAEAGLMKLAVDLLDIK
;
A
#
# COMPACT_ATOMS: atom_id res chain seq x y z
N MET A 1 1.67 -39.36 -5.49
CA MET A 1 1.36 -40.39 -6.50
C MET A 1 2.54 -40.56 -7.46
N SER A 2 2.57 -41.72 -8.14
CA SER A 2 3.75 -42.39 -8.68
C SER A 2 4.42 -41.72 -9.90
N THR A 3 5.70 -41.40 -9.79
CA THR A 3 6.61 -41.14 -10.92
C THR A 3 7.06 -42.45 -11.57
N ASP A 4 6.13 -43.38 -11.84
CA ASP A 4 6.48 -44.65 -12.49
C ASP A 4 6.94 -44.37 -13.92
N PRO A 5 8.22 -44.62 -14.26
CA PRO A 5 8.75 -44.38 -15.60
C PRO A 5 8.01 -45.17 -16.68
N VAL A 6 7.42 -46.32 -16.33
CA VAL A 6 6.65 -47.18 -17.25
C VAL A 6 5.33 -46.50 -17.61
N ILE A 7 4.63 -45.93 -16.62
CA ILE A 7 3.37 -45.21 -16.85
C ILE A 7 3.63 -43.92 -17.64
N LEU A 8 4.68 -43.18 -17.29
CA LEU A 8 5.10 -41.99 -18.06
C LEU A 8 5.40 -42.32 -19.52
N LYS A 9 6.08 -43.44 -19.78
CA LYS A 9 6.38 -43.90 -21.15
C LYS A 9 5.12 -44.32 -21.90
N ALA A 10 4.16 -44.97 -21.23
CA ALA A 10 2.87 -45.31 -21.82
C ALA A 10 2.05 -44.07 -22.15
N ILE A 11 1.93 -43.12 -21.22
CA ILE A 11 1.21 -41.85 -21.42
C ILE A 11 1.89 -41.01 -22.52
N SER A 12 3.22 -40.91 -22.51
CA SER A 12 3.99 -40.21 -23.54
C SER A 12 3.80 -40.83 -24.93
N SER A 13 3.56 -42.14 -25.03
CA SER A 13 3.24 -42.79 -26.32
C SER A 13 1.88 -42.39 -26.90
N CYS A 14 1.01 -41.76 -26.10
CA CYS A 14 -0.31 -41.30 -26.52
C CYS A 14 -0.34 -39.81 -26.89
N ILE A 15 0.75 -39.08 -26.64
CA ILE A 15 0.87 -37.63 -26.86
C ILE A 15 1.87 -37.42 -28.00
N PHE A 16 1.33 -37.13 -29.19
CA PHE A 16 2.13 -36.82 -30.38
C PHE A 16 1.96 -35.34 -30.73
N THR A 17 3.06 -34.61 -30.77
CA THR A 17 3.12 -33.24 -31.30
C THR A 17 4.11 -33.23 -32.46
N GLU A 18 3.62 -32.87 -33.65
CA GLU A 18 4.44 -32.59 -34.85
C GLU A 18 5.56 -33.61 -35.18
N GLY A 19 5.30 -34.90 -34.96
CA GLY A 19 6.22 -35.98 -35.36
C GLY A 19 7.31 -36.33 -34.34
N ASP A 20 7.35 -35.65 -33.20
CA ASP A 20 8.26 -36.00 -32.09
C ASP A 20 7.46 -36.26 -30.79
N ARG A 21 8.03 -37.06 -29.89
CA ARG A 21 7.38 -37.36 -28.60
C ARG A 21 7.73 -36.27 -27.61
N ASP A 22 6.73 -35.57 -27.07
CA ASP A 22 6.96 -34.59 -26.01
C ASP A 22 7.31 -35.33 -24.69
N PRO A 23 8.52 -35.15 -24.13
CA PRO A 23 8.88 -35.77 -22.87
C PRO A 23 8.05 -35.16 -21.73
N LEU A 24 7.33 -36.01 -21.02
CA LEU A 24 6.49 -35.61 -19.90
C LEU A 24 7.32 -35.53 -18.61
N SER A 25 7.12 -34.45 -17.87
CA SER A 25 7.80 -34.21 -16.58
C SER A 25 6.95 -34.62 -15.37
N TYR A 26 5.62 -34.65 -15.54
CA TYR A 26 4.66 -34.90 -14.47
C TYR A 26 3.32 -35.35 -15.06
N PHE A 27 2.56 -36.15 -14.31
CA PHE A 27 1.16 -36.42 -14.60
C PHE A 27 0.36 -36.62 -13.31
N GLU A 28 -0.93 -36.30 -13.37
CA GLU A 28 -1.85 -36.53 -12.27
C GLU A 28 -3.28 -36.77 -12.79
N ILE A 29 -4.07 -37.53 -12.04
CA ILE A 29 -5.50 -37.67 -12.31
C ILE A 29 -6.21 -36.43 -11.76
N VAL A 30 -6.93 -35.73 -12.63
CA VAL A 30 -7.67 -34.54 -12.28
C VAL A 30 -9.11 -34.62 -12.78
N THR A 31 -10.00 -33.91 -12.10
CA THR A 31 -11.36 -33.68 -12.56
C THR A 31 -11.44 -32.30 -13.21
N ILE A 32 -11.94 -32.25 -14.45
CA ILE A 32 -12.11 -31.01 -15.21
C ILE A 32 -13.59 -30.73 -15.37
N LYS A 33 -13.96 -29.46 -15.17
CA LYS A 33 -15.31 -28.96 -15.41
C LYS A 33 -15.32 -28.05 -16.63
N ARG A 34 -16.20 -28.36 -17.59
CA ARG A 34 -16.44 -27.58 -18.82
C ARG A 34 -17.95 -27.41 -19.02
N GLY A 35 -18.44 -26.19 -18.79
CA GLY A 35 -19.87 -25.93 -18.61
C GLY A 35 -20.47 -26.82 -17.51
N ASP A 36 -21.53 -27.56 -17.84
CA ASP A 36 -22.19 -28.51 -16.94
C ASP A 36 -21.56 -29.92 -16.96
N ARG A 37 -20.54 -30.15 -17.80
CA ARG A 37 -19.90 -31.47 -17.93
C ARG A 37 -18.69 -31.56 -17.01
N VAL A 38 -18.65 -32.64 -16.24
CA VAL A 38 -17.51 -33.00 -15.40
C VAL A 38 -16.86 -34.24 -15.99
N LYS A 39 -15.54 -34.22 -16.18
CA LYS A 39 -14.77 -35.35 -16.72
C LYS A 39 -13.52 -35.62 -15.89
N LEU A 40 -13.27 -36.88 -15.59
CA LEU A 40 -12.01 -37.35 -15.02
C LEU A 40 -11.01 -37.61 -16.16
N CYS A 41 -9.76 -37.19 -15.98
CA CYS A 41 -8.71 -37.34 -16.99
C CYS A 41 -7.31 -37.29 -16.36
N TYR A 42 -6.29 -37.63 -17.14
CA TYR A 42 -4.91 -37.36 -16.79
C TYR A 42 -4.52 -35.96 -17.27
N LEU A 43 -3.99 -35.13 -16.39
CA LEU A 43 -3.29 -33.90 -16.75
C LEU A 43 -1.80 -34.21 -16.78
N CYS A 44 -1.18 -34.02 -17.94
CA CYS A 44 0.22 -34.32 -18.19
C CYS A 44 0.98 -33.04 -18.54
N LEU A 45 2.10 -32.77 -17.86
CA LEU A 45 2.93 -31.59 -18.11
C LEU A 45 4.07 -31.96 -19.09
N GLY A 46 4.01 -31.42 -20.31
CA GLY A 46 5.06 -31.56 -21.33
C GLY A 46 6.05 -30.40 -21.33
N ARG A 47 6.82 -30.28 -22.40
CA ARG A 47 7.85 -29.24 -22.53
C ARG A 47 7.27 -27.87 -22.88
N HIS A 48 6.26 -27.82 -23.74
CA HIS A 48 5.68 -26.55 -24.23
C HIS A 48 4.18 -26.39 -23.98
N ALA A 49 3.51 -27.45 -23.57
CA ALA A 49 2.10 -27.46 -23.28
C ALA A 49 1.81 -28.45 -22.16
N PHE A 50 0.61 -28.37 -21.59
CA PHE A 50 0.03 -29.46 -20.82
C PHE A 50 -1.13 -30.09 -21.57
N TYR A 51 -1.33 -31.37 -21.30
CA TYR A 51 -2.22 -32.23 -22.06
C TYR A 51 -3.26 -32.87 -21.16
N LEU A 52 -4.49 -32.93 -21.64
CA LEU A 52 -5.64 -33.55 -20.99
C LEU A 52 -5.95 -34.87 -21.67
N LEU A 53 -5.35 -35.94 -21.17
CA LEU A 53 -5.45 -37.29 -21.72
C LEU A 53 -6.64 -38.04 -21.12
N ARG A 54 -7.42 -38.72 -21.95
CA ARG A 54 -8.57 -39.52 -21.48
C ARG A 54 -8.11 -40.63 -20.53
N MET A 55 -8.94 -41.01 -19.56
CA MET A 55 -8.64 -42.08 -18.61
C MET A 55 -8.33 -43.43 -19.26
N ASN A 56 -8.88 -43.70 -20.45
CA ASN A 56 -8.61 -44.92 -21.20
C ASN A 56 -7.30 -44.86 -22.02
N MET A 57 -6.56 -43.76 -21.93
CA MET A 57 -5.30 -43.50 -22.66
C MET A 57 -5.42 -43.60 -24.19
N LYS A 58 -6.63 -43.55 -24.76
CA LYS A 58 -6.85 -43.63 -26.22
C LYS A 58 -6.68 -42.28 -26.94
N GLY A 59 -5.88 -41.38 -26.36
CA GLY A 59 -5.65 -40.02 -26.87
C GLY A 59 -6.33 -38.92 -26.04
N LEU A 60 -6.17 -37.68 -26.51
CA LEU A 60 -6.54 -36.47 -25.80
C LEU A 60 -8.06 -36.25 -25.76
N ILE A 61 -8.49 -35.46 -24.79
CA ILE A 61 -9.82 -34.83 -24.81
C ILE A 61 -9.85 -33.84 -25.99
N SER A 62 -11.02 -33.57 -26.56
CA SER A 62 -11.20 -32.53 -27.59
C SER A 62 -10.67 -31.19 -27.08
N SER A 63 -9.74 -30.59 -27.83
CA SER A 63 -8.99 -29.38 -27.43
C SER A 63 -8.11 -29.57 -26.19
N GLY A 64 -7.76 -30.80 -25.84
CA GLY A 64 -7.05 -31.13 -24.61
C GLY A 64 -5.59 -30.69 -24.57
N THR A 65 -5.08 -29.99 -25.59
CA THR A 65 -3.73 -29.42 -25.61
C THR A 65 -3.82 -27.94 -25.25
N ILE A 66 -3.15 -27.53 -24.19
CA ILE A 66 -3.13 -26.14 -23.75
C ILE A 66 -1.67 -25.69 -23.64
N GLU A 67 -1.28 -24.78 -24.52
CA GLU A 67 0.06 -24.21 -24.55
C GLU A 67 0.31 -23.35 -23.33
N TYR A 68 1.55 -23.36 -22.82
CA TYR A 68 1.90 -22.50 -21.68
C TYR A 68 1.76 -21.01 -22.02
N ASP A 69 2.05 -20.62 -23.26
CA ASP A 69 1.85 -19.24 -23.75
C ASP A 69 0.40 -18.77 -23.66
N SER A 70 -0.56 -19.70 -23.77
CA SER A 70 -1.97 -19.38 -23.66
C SER A 70 -2.43 -19.23 -22.20
N THR A 71 -1.63 -19.64 -21.23
CA THR A 71 -2.00 -19.57 -19.80
C THR A 71 -1.58 -18.22 -19.22
N ASP A 72 -2.56 -17.37 -18.88
CA ASP A 72 -2.32 -16.04 -18.29
C ASP A 72 -2.03 -16.14 -16.80
N LYS A 73 -2.89 -16.84 -16.06
CA LYS A 73 -2.78 -16.98 -14.60
C LYS A 73 -3.50 -18.21 -14.07
N ALA A 74 -3.07 -18.65 -12.89
CA ALA A 74 -3.79 -19.63 -12.09
C ALA A 74 -4.54 -18.92 -10.95
N VAL A 75 -5.78 -19.30 -10.71
CA VAL A 75 -6.59 -18.84 -9.58
C VAL A 75 -6.82 -20.01 -8.63
N VAL A 76 -6.51 -19.81 -7.35
CA VAL A 76 -6.68 -20.81 -6.30
C VAL A 76 -7.67 -20.33 -5.25
N ASP A 77 -8.54 -21.21 -4.80
CA ASP A 77 -9.40 -20.93 -3.65
C ASP A 77 -8.67 -21.38 -2.37
N PRO A 78 -8.36 -20.48 -1.43
CA PRO A 78 -7.73 -20.87 -0.17
C PRO A 78 -8.63 -21.74 0.72
N ALA A 79 -9.96 -21.70 0.55
CA ALA A 79 -10.90 -22.52 1.30
C ALA A 79 -11.04 -23.94 0.72
N ASN A 80 -10.78 -24.11 -0.58
CA ASN A 80 -10.87 -25.39 -1.26
C ASN A 80 -9.49 -25.88 -1.67
N ASN A 81 -8.94 -26.84 -0.93
CA ASN A 81 -7.61 -27.36 -1.19
C ASN A 81 -7.46 -28.20 -2.47
N SER A 82 -8.56 -28.60 -3.12
CA SER A 82 -8.50 -29.43 -4.32
C SER A 82 -8.73 -28.66 -5.62
N ALA A 83 -9.43 -27.52 -5.59
CA ALA A 83 -9.79 -26.79 -6.81
C ALA A 83 -8.81 -25.67 -7.17
N MET A 84 -8.57 -25.52 -8.47
CA MET A 84 -7.93 -24.37 -9.11
C MET A 84 -8.58 -24.05 -10.47
N LEU A 85 -8.38 -22.83 -10.94
CA LEU A 85 -8.91 -22.34 -12.21
C LEU A 85 -7.76 -21.73 -13.02
N LEU A 86 -7.51 -22.22 -14.22
CA LEU A 86 -6.57 -21.58 -15.14
C LEU A 86 -7.34 -20.60 -16.03
N ILE A 87 -6.83 -19.37 -16.13
CA ILE A 87 -7.35 -18.37 -17.06
C ILE A 87 -6.47 -18.39 -18.30
N LEU A 88 -7.10 -18.56 -19.45
CA LEU A 88 -6.44 -18.62 -20.74
C LEU A 88 -6.57 -17.27 -21.47
N THR A 89 -5.59 -16.95 -22.31
CA THR A 89 -5.55 -15.77 -23.17
C THR A 89 -5.12 -16.14 -24.58
N GLY A 90 -5.53 -15.32 -25.55
CA GLY A 90 -5.29 -15.56 -26.98
C GLY A 90 -6.33 -16.48 -27.61
N MET A 91 -6.07 -16.90 -28.86
CA MET A 91 -6.89 -17.91 -29.52
C MET A 91 -6.41 -19.28 -29.06
N THR A 92 -7.22 -19.93 -28.22
CA THR A 92 -6.98 -21.31 -27.79
C THR A 92 -7.99 -22.23 -28.44
N GLU A 93 -7.63 -23.48 -28.69
CA GLU A 93 -8.60 -24.49 -29.12
C GLU A 93 -9.61 -24.82 -28.01
N TRP A 94 -9.32 -24.46 -26.75
CA TRP A 94 -10.25 -24.57 -25.64
C TRP A 94 -11.36 -23.52 -25.82
N GLU A 95 -12.61 -23.97 -25.95
CA GLU A 95 -13.76 -23.09 -26.22
C GLU A 95 -13.99 -22.02 -25.13
N ASP A 96 -13.60 -22.31 -23.90
CA ASP A 96 -13.72 -21.38 -22.77
C ASP A 96 -12.39 -20.65 -22.54
N ASN A 97 -12.41 -19.39 -22.10
CA ASN A 97 -11.18 -18.73 -21.63
C ASN A 97 -10.73 -19.20 -20.24
N GLN A 98 -11.28 -20.32 -19.76
CA GLN A 98 -11.12 -20.82 -18.40
C GLN A 98 -11.10 -22.35 -18.35
N VAL A 99 -10.21 -22.91 -17.53
CA VAL A 99 -10.11 -24.35 -17.28
C VAL A 99 -10.21 -24.62 -15.79
N SER A 100 -11.35 -25.14 -15.34
CA SER A 100 -11.54 -25.53 -13.95
C SER A 100 -11.00 -26.92 -13.70
N ILE A 101 -10.06 -27.05 -12.77
CA ILE A 101 -9.32 -28.27 -12.46
C ILE A 101 -9.46 -28.56 -10.97
N ALA A 102 -9.86 -29.78 -10.63
CA ALA A 102 -9.84 -30.30 -9.27
C ALA A 102 -8.86 -31.47 -9.18
N SER A 103 -7.97 -31.43 -8.19
CA SER A 103 -6.87 -32.35 -7.98
C SER A 103 -6.74 -32.64 -6.48
N ASP A 104 -6.50 -33.89 -6.11
CA ASP A 104 -6.34 -34.29 -4.71
C ASP A 104 -5.03 -33.73 -4.11
N ASP A 105 -4.01 -33.48 -4.95
CA ASP A 105 -2.74 -32.86 -4.58
C ASP A 105 -2.50 -31.55 -5.35
N ARG A 106 -3.50 -30.65 -5.31
CA ARG A 106 -3.47 -29.36 -6.02
C ARG A 106 -2.17 -28.59 -5.79
N HIS A 107 -1.63 -28.63 -4.58
CA HIS A 107 -0.41 -27.90 -4.24
C HIS A 107 0.78 -28.36 -5.08
N ASN A 108 1.01 -29.66 -5.16
CA ASN A 108 2.09 -30.23 -5.95
C ASN A 108 1.83 -30.06 -7.45
N LEU A 109 0.60 -30.28 -7.92
CA LEU A 109 0.21 -30.02 -9.30
C LEU A 109 0.52 -28.58 -9.72
N LEU A 110 0.10 -27.61 -8.90
CA LEU A 110 0.32 -26.19 -9.17
C LEU A 110 1.82 -25.85 -9.15
N LEU A 111 2.57 -26.36 -8.17
CA LEU A 111 4.02 -26.16 -8.11
C LEU A 111 4.71 -26.66 -9.39
N ARG A 112 4.35 -27.86 -9.85
CA ARG A 112 4.89 -28.46 -11.09
C ARG A 112 4.48 -27.67 -12.33
N LEU A 113 3.22 -27.24 -12.40
CA LEU A 113 2.71 -26.40 -13.48
C LEU A 113 3.44 -25.06 -13.55
N VAL A 114 3.64 -24.40 -12.41
CA VAL A 114 4.41 -23.15 -12.33
C VAL A 114 5.82 -23.37 -12.87
N VAL A 115 6.52 -24.41 -12.42
CA VAL A 115 7.89 -24.70 -12.89
C VAL A 115 7.92 -24.97 -14.40
N ALA A 116 6.99 -25.76 -14.93
CA ALA A 116 6.94 -26.07 -16.36
C ALA A 116 6.66 -24.80 -17.20
N TRP A 117 5.69 -23.99 -16.78
CA TRP A 117 5.36 -22.71 -17.41
C TRP A 117 6.53 -21.73 -17.39
N GLN A 118 7.22 -21.60 -16.25
CA GLN A 118 8.39 -20.74 -16.10
C GLN A 118 9.54 -21.20 -17.00
N THR A 119 9.80 -22.51 -17.03
CA THR A 119 10.85 -23.11 -17.86
C THR A 119 10.59 -22.86 -19.34
N HIS A 120 9.33 -23.03 -19.78
CA HIS A 120 8.91 -22.73 -21.14
C HIS A 120 9.17 -21.26 -21.51
N HIS A 121 8.78 -20.31 -20.67
CA HIS A 121 9.03 -18.89 -20.95
C HIS A 121 10.51 -18.53 -20.90
N MET A 122 11.27 -19.10 -19.97
CA MET A 122 12.73 -18.91 -19.94
C MET A 122 13.37 -19.39 -21.24
N TRP A 123 12.97 -20.56 -21.74
CA TRP A 123 13.45 -21.11 -23.00
C TRP A 123 13.05 -20.24 -24.20
N LYS A 124 11.79 -19.78 -24.26
CA LYS A 124 11.27 -19.02 -25.40
C LYS A 124 11.78 -17.58 -25.43
N SER A 125 11.86 -16.90 -24.28
CA SER A 125 12.15 -15.46 -24.23
C SER A 125 13.46 -15.09 -23.53
N ASN A 126 14.26 -16.06 -23.07
CA ASN A 126 15.50 -15.84 -22.31
C ASN A 126 15.32 -14.95 -21.06
N THR A 127 14.10 -14.88 -20.52
CA THR A 127 13.76 -14.09 -19.34
C THR A 127 12.97 -14.92 -18.35
N LEU A 128 13.31 -14.82 -17.06
CA LEU A 128 12.53 -15.44 -15.99
C LEU A 128 11.20 -14.70 -15.81
N LYS A 129 10.10 -15.37 -16.16
CA LYS A 129 8.74 -14.93 -15.81
C LYS A 129 8.21 -15.79 -14.67
N TYR A 130 7.21 -15.30 -13.93
CA TYR A 130 6.50 -16.06 -12.92
C TYR A 130 5.05 -16.21 -13.32
N LEU A 131 4.50 -17.44 -13.27
CA LEU A 131 3.08 -17.66 -13.49
C LEU A 131 2.31 -16.92 -12.39
N PRO A 132 1.44 -15.95 -12.70
CA PRO A 132 0.64 -15.27 -11.69
C PRO A 132 -0.29 -16.29 -11.04
N VAL A 133 -0.10 -16.54 -9.75
CA VAL A 133 -1.03 -17.33 -8.94
C VAL A 133 -1.82 -16.35 -8.08
N SER A 134 -3.11 -16.21 -8.38
CA SER A 134 -4.01 -15.32 -7.65
C SER A 134 -4.91 -16.13 -6.72
N SER A 135 -5.06 -15.70 -5.48
CA SER A 135 -6.11 -16.20 -4.59
C SER A 135 -7.43 -15.41 -4.73
N ARG A 136 -7.52 -14.51 -5.71
CA ARG A 136 -8.60 -13.50 -5.75
C ARG A 136 -9.90 -14.08 -6.31
N ILE A 137 -10.76 -14.50 -5.40
CA ILE A 137 -12.20 -14.52 -5.62
C ILE A 137 -12.65 -13.06 -5.66
N ARG A 138 -13.23 -12.57 -6.76
CA ARG A 138 -14.02 -11.32 -6.70
C ARG A 138 -15.15 -11.58 -5.72
N VAL A 139 -15.05 -11.02 -4.51
CA VAL A 139 -16.06 -11.21 -3.48
C VAL A 139 -17.37 -10.64 -4.01
N HIS A 140 -18.37 -11.51 -4.16
CA HIS A 140 -19.71 -11.10 -4.56
C HIS A 140 -20.44 -10.52 -3.34
N PRO A 141 -21.38 -9.59 -3.55
CA PRO A 141 -22.28 -9.15 -2.49
C PRO A 141 -22.96 -10.33 -1.81
N PHE A 142 -23.22 -10.19 -0.50
CA PHE A 142 -24.02 -11.16 0.24
C PHE A 142 -25.44 -11.22 -0.33
N LYS A 143 -26.18 -12.30 -0.06
CA LYS A 143 -27.59 -12.42 -0.46
C LYS A 143 -28.40 -11.22 0.06
N GLY A 144 -29.16 -10.56 -0.82
CA GLY A 144 -29.94 -9.36 -0.50
C GLY A 144 -29.18 -8.03 -0.61
N PHE A 145 -27.91 -8.07 -1.01
CA PHE A 145 -27.09 -6.91 -1.30
C PHE A 145 -26.71 -6.87 -2.78
N VAL A 146 -26.59 -5.66 -3.30
CA VAL A 146 -26.13 -5.36 -4.66
C VAL A 146 -24.89 -4.51 -4.60
N ARG A 147 -24.03 -4.66 -5.61
CA ARG A 147 -22.90 -3.77 -5.82
C ARG A 147 -23.39 -2.51 -6.51
N LYS A 148 -23.04 -1.34 -5.98
CA LYS A 148 -23.30 -0.02 -6.57
C LYS A 148 -22.01 0.73 -6.79
N GLU A 149 -21.92 1.49 -7.87
CA GLU A 149 -20.75 2.30 -8.20
C GLU A 149 -20.97 3.74 -7.76
N VAL A 150 -19.99 4.30 -7.05
CA VAL A 150 -20.01 5.66 -6.51
C VAL A 150 -18.62 6.28 -6.67
N GLY A 151 -18.48 7.29 -7.52
CA GLY A 151 -17.27 8.10 -7.63
C GLY A 151 -15.96 7.33 -7.87
N GLY A 152 -15.99 6.26 -8.68
CA GLY A 152 -14.82 5.41 -8.93
C GLY A 152 -14.56 4.34 -7.87
N TYR A 153 -15.50 4.16 -6.94
CA TYR A 153 -15.55 3.09 -5.95
C TYR A 153 -16.77 2.20 -6.18
N SER A 154 -16.73 0.98 -5.65
CA SER A 154 -17.91 0.14 -5.49
C SER A 154 -18.22 -0.07 -4.02
N ILE A 155 -19.50 -0.12 -3.69
CA ILE A 155 -20.03 -0.42 -2.36
C ILE A 155 -21.06 -1.55 -2.44
N PHE A 156 -21.29 -2.24 -1.32
CA PHE A 156 -22.41 -3.14 -1.14
C PHE A 156 -23.53 -2.41 -0.42
N LEU A 157 -24.72 -2.47 -0.99
CA LEU A 157 -25.91 -1.81 -0.47
C LEU A 157 -27.09 -2.80 -0.57
N ARG A 158 -28.08 -2.74 0.33
CA ARG A 158 -29.25 -3.62 0.19
C ARG A 158 -30.00 -3.33 -1.10
N GLU A 159 -30.59 -4.38 -1.67
CA GLU A 159 -31.43 -4.30 -2.87
C GLU A 159 -32.60 -3.32 -2.76
N SER A 160 -33.06 -3.05 -1.53
CA SER A 160 -34.18 -2.16 -1.25
C SER A 160 -33.84 -0.67 -1.36
N PHE A 161 -32.55 -0.31 -1.37
CA PHE A 161 -32.13 1.07 -1.57
C PHE A 161 -32.18 1.44 -3.05
N GLN A 162 -32.86 2.55 -3.33
CA GLN A 162 -32.94 3.15 -4.65
C GLN A 162 -32.12 4.44 -4.67
N GLU A 163 -31.41 4.68 -5.76
CA GLU A 163 -30.66 5.90 -5.95
C GLU A 163 -31.62 7.08 -6.06
N ARG A 164 -31.37 8.11 -5.25
CA ARG A 164 -32.09 9.36 -5.37
C ARG A 164 -31.40 10.17 -6.46
N PRO A 165 -32.11 10.63 -7.51
CA PRO A 165 -31.52 11.54 -8.47
C PRO A 165 -30.95 12.73 -7.69
N SER A 166 -29.66 12.97 -7.81
CA SER A 166 -29.04 14.14 -7.18
C SER A 166 -29.74 15.38 -7.73
N ASP A 167 -30.36 16.17 -6.87
CA ASP A 167 -30.88 17.50 -7.22
C ASP A 167 -29.68 18.40 -7.55
N GLY A 168 -29.18 18.27 -8.78
CA GLY A 168 -28.52 19.27 -9.63
C GLY A 168 -27.52 20.25 -9.04
N SER A 169 -27.02 20.06 -7.83
CA SER A 169 -26.10 20.96 -7.18
C SER A 169 -24.72 20.31 -7.18
N TYR A 170 -24.05 20.45 -8.32
CA TYR A 170 -22.59 20.51 -8.35
C TYR A 170 -22.14 21.74 -7.55
N LEU A 171 -22.33 21.73 -6.22
CA LEU A 171 -21.79 22.75 -5.33
C LEU A 171 -20.30 22.44 -5.13
N GLY A 172 -19.52 22.70 -6.18
CA GLY A 172 -18.06 22.53 -6.20
C GLY A 172 -17.56 21.10 -6.43
N SER A 173 -16.29 20.90 -6.11
CA SER A 173 -15.47 19.69 -6.31
C SER A 173 -15.86 18.49 -5.42
N ARG A 174 -17.14 18.34 -5.05
CA ARG A 174 -17.60 17.35 -4.06
C ARG A 174 -18.62 16.40 -4.67
N ARG A 175 -18.39 15.09 -4.57
CA ARG A 175 -19.31 14.07 -5.10
C ARG A 175 -20.05 13.39 -3.96
N GLU A 176 -21.35 13.62 -3.88
CA GLU A 176 -22.24 13.00 -2.91
C GLU A 176 -23.28 12.14 -3.64
N TYR A 177 -23.45 10.92 -3.14
CA TYR A 177 -24.37 9.91 -3.67
C TYR A 177 -25.38 9.59 -2.58
N SER A 178 -26.68 9.75 -2.86
CA SER A 178 -27.76 9.49 -1.91
C SER A 178 -28.64 8.32 -2.37
N PHE A 179 -28.93 7.42 -1.44
CA PHE A 179 -29.78 6.26 -1.64
C PHE A 179 -30.85 6.24 -0.57
N VAL A 180 -32.09 5.93 -0.95
CA VAL A 180 -33.23 5.90 -0.03
C VAL A 180 -33.97 4.59 -0.17
N GLU A 181 -34.34 4.00 0.96
CA GLU A 181 -35.23 2.85 1.03
C GLU A 181 -36.68 3.29 1.28
N SER A 182 -37.65 2.45 0.89
CA SER A 182 -39.10 2.66 1.11
C SER A 182 -39.51 3.01 2.55
N ARG A 183 -38.73 2.60 3.55
CA ARG A 183 -38.97 2.94 4.96
C ARG A 183 -38.60 4.38 5.30
N GLY A 184 -37.88 5.09 4.43
CA GLY A 184 -37.32 6.42 4.67
C GLY A 184 -35.93 6.40 5.31
N ILE A 185 -35.26 5.24 5.33
CA ILE A 185 -33.84 5.15 5.70
C ILE A 185 -33.02 5.67 4.53
N GLU A 186 -32.10 6.59 4.80
CA GLU A 186 -31.26 7.23 3.78
C GLU A 186 -29.79 6.85 4.02
N CYS A 187 -29.09 6.48 2.96
CA CYS A 187 -27.65 6.33 2.94
C CYS A 187 -27.05 7.44 2.06
N ARG A 188 -26.01 8.10 2.57
CA ARG A 188 -25.19 9.05 1.82
C ARG A 188 -23.75 8.59 1.80
N VAL A 189 -23.14 8.58 0.63
CA VAL A 189 -21.72 8.34 0.44
C VAL A 189 -21.11 9.56 -0.20
N ARG A 190 -20.18 10.20 0.50
CA ARG A 190 -19.48 11.39 0.04
C ARG A 190 -18.01 11.07 -0.16
N ILE A 191 -17.53 11.37 -1.36
CA ILE A 191 -16.14 11.13 -1.77
C ILE A 191 -15.51 12.50 -2.00
N GLU A 192 -14.54 12.85 -1.15
CA GLU A 192 -13.77 14.07 -1.31
C GLU A 192 -12.71 13.91 -2.41
N GLU A 193 -12.18 15.00 -2.96
CA GLU A 193 -11.09 14.91 -3.94
C GLU A 193 -9.80 14.37 -3.30
N PRO A 194 -8.96 13.65 -4.06
CA PRO A 194 -7.64 13.25 -3.59
C PRO A 194 -6.76 14.48 -3.29
N ILE A 195 -6.13 14.48 -2.12
CA ILE A 195 -5.21 15.52 -1.66
C ILE A 195 -3.79 14.96 -1.66
N PRO A 196 -2.81 15.63 -2.27
CA PRO A 196 -1.41 15.27 -2.16
C PRO A 196 -0.93 15.25 -0.70
N ILE A 197 -0.17 14.23 -0.32
CA ILE A 197 0.30 14.00 1.06
C ILE A 197 1.27 15.11 1.51
N ASP A 198 2.01 15.71 0.58
CA ASP A 198 2.94 16.83 0.81
C ASP A 198 2.23 18.15 1.13
N TRP A 199 1.00 18.34 0.63
CA TRP A 199 0.19 19.53 0.93
C TRP A 199 -0.49 19.45 2.30
N ALA A 200 -0.57 18.26 2.88
CA ALA A 200 -1.16 18.01 4.18
C ALA A 200 -0.20 18.29 5.35
N LYS A 201 0.46 19.46 5.36
CA LYS A 201 1.43 19.85 6.42
C LYS A 201 0.83 19.82 7.83
N GLU A 202 -0.48 19.96 7.94
CA GLU A 202 -1.25 19.64 9.15
C GLU A 202 -2.32 18.61 8.80
N GLU A 203 -2.02 17.33 9.04
CA GLU A 203 -3.02 16.29 8.92
C GLU A 203 -4.11 16.50 9.98
N ILE A 204 -5.26 17.04 9.56
CA ILE A 204 -6.45 17.10 10.40
C ILE A 204 -6.79 15.66 10.81
N ALA A 205 -6.70 15.38 12.11
CA ALA A 205 -7.05 14.07 12.63
C ALA A 205 -8.52 13.76 12.33
N LEU A 206 -8.81 12.52 11.93
CA LEU A 206 -10.17 12.09 11.55
C LEU A 206 -11.22 12.39 12.62
N LYS A 207 -10.84 12.38 13.91
CA LYS A 207 -11.73 12.79 15.02
C LYS A 207 -12.29 14.21 14.84
N PHE A 208 -11.50 15.15 14.34
CA PHE A 208 -11.95 16.54 14.16
C PHE A 208 -12.86 16.66 12.94
N LEU A 209 -12.55 15.93 11.87
CA LEU A 209 -13.45 15.82 10.72
C LEU A 209 -14.80 15.20 11.14
N ALA A 210 -14.78 14.19 12.02
CA ALA A 210 -15.99 13.60 12.57
C ALA A 210 -16.83 14.61 13.36
N VAL A 211 -16.19 15.48 14.16
CA VAL A 211 -16.88 16.59 14.84
C VAL A 211 -17.52 17.54 13.83
N GLU A 212 -16.82 17.91 12.77
CA GLU A 212 -17.35 18.78 11.73
C GLU A 212 -18.54 18.15 11.00
N GLU A 213 -18.45 16.88 10.60
CA GLU A 213 -19.57 16.15 9.99
C GLU A 213 -20.77 16.07 10.92
N ARG A 214 -20.52 15.80 12.19
CA ARG A 214 -21.57 15.75 13.20
C ARG A 214 -22.30 17.07 13.31
N LEU A 215 -21.58 18.19 13.35
CA LEU A 215 -22.18 19.53 13.39
C LEU A 215 -22.99 19.85 12.13
N ARG A 216 -22.58 19.36 10.95
CA ARG A 216 -23.36 19.50 9.71
C ARG A 216 -24.64 18.65 9.70
N MET A 217 -24.66 17.55 10.43
CA MET A 217 -25.83 16.66 10.51
C MET A 217 -26.91 17.17 11.47
N VAL A 218 -26.54 17.97 12.45
CA VAL A 218 -27.47 18.58 13.40
C VAL A 218 -28.11 19.81 12.74
N ASP A 219 -29.43 19.77 12.60
CA ASP A 219 -30.17 20.95 12.16
C ASP A 219 -30.14 21.98 13.30
N GLN A 220 -29.89 23.25 12.98
CA GLN A 220 -29.86 24.34 13.98
C GLN A 220 -31.19 24.47 14.73
N SER A 221 -32.29 23.96 14.16
CA SER A 221 -33.61 23.92 14.78
C SER A 221 -33.79 22.80 15.82
N GLU A 222 -32.87 21.84 15.89
CA GLU A 222 -32.97 20.73 16.84
C GLU A 222 -32.46 21.13 18.22
N THR A 223 -33.37 21.11 19.20
CA THR A 223 -33.07 21.46 20.59
C THR A 223 -32.35 20.37 21.38
N TRP A 224 -32.25 19.17 20.82
CA TRP A 224 -31.62 18.02 21.48
C TRP A 224 -30.79 17.21 20.50
N PHE A 225 -29.56 16.94 20.93
CA PHE A 225 -28.55 16.19 20.21
C PHE A 225 -27.76 15.35 21.20
N ASN A 226 -27.57 14.06 20.90
CA ASN A 226 -26.77 13.17 21.73
C ASN A 226 -25.86 12.26 20.91
N VAL A 227 -24.64 12.05 21.39
CA VAL A 227 -23.65 11.15 20.80
C VAL A 227 -23.60 9.90 21.63
N ILE A 228 -24.03 8.79 21.04
CA ILE A 228 -24.14 7.50 21.72
C ILE A 228 -22.81 6.77 21.69
N GLN A 229 -22.12 6.83 20.56
CA GLN A 229 -20.87 6.12 20.33
C GLN A 229 -19.94 6.99 19.51
N GLU A 230 -18.65 6.98 19.87
CA GLU A 230 -17.58 7.62 19.11
C GLU A 230 -16.27 6.87 19.37
N LYS A 231 -15.66 6.33 18.31
CA LYS A 231 -14.40 5.57 18.44
C LYS A 231 -13.63 5.45 17.11
N PRO A 232 -12.33 5.09 17.17
CA PRO A 232 -11.60 4.68 15.97
C PRO A 232 -12.29 3.52 15.25
N TYR A 233 -12.30 3.57 13.92
CA TYR A 233 -12.86 2.53 13.06
C TYR A 233 -11.76 1.84 12.26
N MET A 234 -11.84 0.51 12.17
CA MET A 234 -10.98 -0.30 11.33
C MET A 234 -11.80 -0.94 10.23
N LYS A 235 -11.50 -0.57 8.98
CA LYS A 235 -12.09 -1.17 7.78
C LYS A 235 -11.74 -2.66 7.74
N ARG A 236 -12.75 -3.53 7.64
CA ARG A 236 -12.59 -4.98 7.82
C ARG A 236 -12.47 -5.77 6.51
N MET A 237 -12.88 -5.18 5.38
CA MET A 237 -12.81 -5.84 4.08
C MET A 237 -11.84 -5.12 3.15
N ASN A 238 -11.08 -5.90 2.37
CA ASN A 238 -10.25 -5.41 1.28
C ASN A 238 -10.52 -6.26 0.03
N LEU A 239 -11.59 -5.93 -0.71
CA LEU A 239 -12.15 -6.84 -1.72
C LEU A 239 -11.33 -6.93 -3.02
N ASN A 240 -10.33 -6.06 -3.22
CA ASN A 240 -9.49 -6.00 -4.42
C ASN A 240 -7.97 -6.05 -4.12
N ASP A 241 -7.59 -6.46 -2.90
CA ASP A 241 -6.29 -6.18 -2.26
C ASP A 241 -5.72 -4.80 -2.61
N ASP A 242 -6.49 -3.75 -2.29
CA ASP A 242 -6.02 -2.38 -2.28
C ASP A 242 -4.74 -2.29 -1.45
N LEU A 243 -3.72 -1.66 -2.02
CA LEU A 243 -2.44 -1.45 -1.34
C LEU A 243 -2.56 -0.32 -0.32
N SER A 244 -3.47 0.64 -0.51
CA SER A 244 -3.60 1.82 0.34
C SER A 244 -3.72 1.49 1.82
N ALA A 245 -3.18 2.37 2.66
CA ALA A 245 -3.47 2.32 4.08
C ALA A 245 -4.85 2.94 4.34
N TRP A 246 -5.63 2.29 5.20
CA TRP A 246 -6.95 2.76 5.60
C TRP A 246 -6.95 3.09 7.09
N SER A 247 -7.42 4.28 7.44
CA SER A 247 -7.79 4.63 8.81
C SER A 247 -9.24 5.09 8.83
N GLY A 248 -9.90 4.94 9.97
CA GLY A 248 -11.29 5.34 10.10
C GLY A 248 -11.67 5.86 11.46
N TRP A 249 -12.79 6.55 11.50
CA TRP A 249 -13.46 7.00 12.71
C TRP A 249 -14.96 6.82 12.54
N GLU A 250 -15.65 6.42 13.59
CA GLU A 250 -17.09 6.25 13.56
C GLU A 250 -17.77 7.00 14.69
N PHE A 251 -19.01 7.40 14.44
CA PHE A 251 -19.90 7.85 15.48
C PHE A 251 -21.35 7.47 15.20
N LEU A 252 -22.11 7.30 16.29
CA LEU A 252 -23.57 7.18 16.27
C LEU A 252 -24.13 8.35 17.06
N SER A 253 -25.07 9.07 16.45
CA SER A 253 -25.75 10.21 17.08
C SER A 253 -27.25 10.12 16.90
N LYS A 254 -27.99 10.71 17.84
CA LYS A 254 -29.44 10.85 17.77
C LYS A 254 -29.84 12.30 17.99
N THR A 255 -30.88 12.66 17.27
CA THR A 255 -31.60 13.92 17.44
C THR A 255 -33.07 13.60 17.67
N MET A 256 -33.92 14.63 17.82
CA MET A 256 -35.36 14.42 17.99
C MET A 256 -36.02 13.78 16.75
N THR A 257 -35.45 13.98 15.57
CA THR A 257 -36.07 13.57 14.31
C THR A 257 -35.42 12.33 13.69
N LYS A 258 -34.12 12.11 13.91
CA LYS A 258 -33.35 11.04 13.27
C LYS A 258 -32.25 10.49 14.16
N ALA A 259 -31.87 9.24 13.89
CA ALA A 259 -30.59 8.67 14.30
C ALA A 259 -29.66 8.60 13.08
N SER A 260 -28.37 8.82 13.30
CA SER A 260 -27.36 8.88 12.24
C SER A 260 -26.12 8.09 12.66
N ALA A 261 -25.79 7.05 11.90
CA ALA A 261 -24.50 6.36 11.98
C ALA A 261 -23.59 6.89 10.88
N CYS A 262 -22.35 7.23 11.23
CA CYS A 262 -21.37 7.74 10.29
C CYS A 262 -20.05 6.99 10.45
N VAL A 263 -19.46 6.60 9.33
CA VAL A 263 -18.09 6.09 9.24
C VAL A 263 -17.31 6.98 8.28
N LEU A 264 -16.26 7.60 8.80
CA LEU A 264 -15.28 8.33 8.01
C LEU A 264 -14.10 7.40 7.74
N LEU A 265 -13.70 7.29 6.48
CA LEU A 265 -12.56 6.53 6.04
C LEU A 265 -11.55 7.47 5.38
N ARG A 266 -10.29 7.36 5.77
CA ARG A 266 -9.17 7.98 5.07
C ARG A 266 -8.35 6.91 4.39
N ARG A 267 -8.33 6.95 3.07
CA ARG A 267 -7.48 6.13 2.21
C ARG A 267 -6.18 6.89 1.96
N LYS A 268 -5.07 6.46 2.54
CA LYS A 268 -3.72 7.03 2.34
C LYS A 268 -2.91 6.17 1.36
N TYR A 269 -1.96 6.80 0.69
CA TYR A 269 -1.06 6.14 -0.26
C TYR A 269 -1.86 5.50 -1.39
N THR A 270 -2.71 6.30 -2.02
CA THR A 270 -3.54 5.86 -3.14
C THR A 270 -2.65 5.56 -4.35
N PRO A 271 -2.71 4.35 -4.94
CA PRO A 271 -1.96 4.06 -6.16
C PRO A 271 -2.44 4.93 -7.34
N PRO A 272 -1.61 5.10 -8.39
CA PRO A 272 -0.35 4.39 -8.62
C PRO A 272 0.89 5.02 -7.97
N LEU A 273 0.85 6.32 -7.66
CA LEU A 273 2.01 7.08 -7.16
C LEU A 273 2.13 7.11 -5.63
N MET A 274 1.15 6.56 -4.90
CA MET A 274 1.18 6.43 -3.44
C MET A 274 1.34 7.76 -2.69
N ASP A 275 1.03 8.87 -3.35
CA ASP A 275 1.31 10.25 -2.95
C ASP A 275 0.04 11.03 -2.59
N ASN A 276 -1.11 10.39 -2.66
CA ASN A 276 -2.40 10.99 -2.38
C ASN A 276 -3.07 10.34 -1.19
N ARG A 277 -3.89 11.13 -0.51
CA ARG A 277 -4.89 10.67 0.45
C ARG A 277 -6.28 11.09 -0.03
N GLN A 278 -7.31 10.34 0.35
CA GLN A 278 -8.70 10.68 0.03
C GLN A 278 -9.59 10.31 1.21
N ASP A 279 -10.47 11.24 1.58
CA ASP A 279 -11.45 11.02 2.64
C ASP A 279 -12.80 10.62 2.02
N ILE A 280 -13.42 9.60 2.59
CA ILE A 280 -14.69 9.02 2.15
C ILE A 280 -15.59 8.91 3.37
N ILE A 281 -16.81 9.43 3.27
CA ILE A 281 -17.72 9.56 4.39
C ILE A 281 -19.01 8.82 4.06
N VAL A 282 -19.33 7.81 4.86
CA VAL A 282 -20.54 7.01 4.75
C VAL A 282 -21.44 7.40 5.90
N THR A 283 -22.65 7.84 5.59
CA THR A 283 -23.67 8.19 6.57
C THR A 283 -24.94 7.41 6.30
N VAL A 284 -25.54 6.84 7.34
CA VAL A 284 -26.87 6.23 7.27
C VAL A 284 -27.77 6.93 8.28
N HIS A 285 -28.89 7.46 7.80
CA HIS A 285 -29.91 8.15 8.59
C HIS A 285 -31.16 7.28 8.70
N CYS A 286 -31.68 7.14 9.92
CA CYS A 286 -32.95 6.49 10.20
C CYS A 286 -33.88 7.46 10.95
N PRO A 287 -35.09 7.72 10.46
CA PRO A 287 -36.08 8.52 11.19
C PRO A 287 -36.42 7.93 12.56
N MET A 288 -36.47 8.76 13.60
CA MET A 288 -36.81 8.33 14.97
C MET A 288 -38.20 7.70 15.07
N LYS A 289 -39.12 8.04 14.15
CA LYS A 289 -40.45 7.40 14.06
C LYS A 289 -40.38 5.89 13.79
N ILE A 290 -39.31 5.41 13.16
CA ILE A 290 -39.09 3.98 12.85
C ILE A 290 -38.44 3.31 14.05
N MET A 291 -37.40 3.93 14.60
CA MET A 291 -36.66 3.40 15.75
C MET A 291 -37.50 3.36 17.02
N GLY A 292 -38.31 4.40 17.27
CA GLY A 292 -39.24 4.45 18.41
C GLY A 292 -40.33 3.39 18.38
N LYS A 293 -40.56 2.76 17.21
CA LYS A 293 -41.47 1.60 17.06
C LYS A 293 -40.74 0.25 17.20
N GLY A 294 -39.45 0.26 17.53
CA GLY A 294 -38.62 -0.95 17.66
C GLY A 294 -38.39 -1.70 16.34
N ARG A 295 -38.63 -1.08 15.19
CA ARG A 295 -38.48 -1.71 13.86
C ARG A 295 -37.07 -1.62 13.29
N PHE A 296 -36.22 -0.83 13.93
CA PHE A 296 -34.83 -0.65 13.55
C PHE A 296 -34.02 -0.22 14.77
N THR A 297 -33.00 -0.98 15.15
CA THR A 297 -32.18 -0.72 16.34
C THR A 297 -30.94 0.11 16.04
N ASP A 298 -30.26 0.58 17.10
CA ASP A 298 -28.98 1.29 16.99
C ASP A 298 -27.90 0.41 16.37
N GLU A 299 -27.88 -0.88 16.76
CA GLU A 299 -26.96 -1.88 16.25
C GLU A 299 -27.21 -2.19 14.78
N GLU A 300 -28.47 -2.28 14.36
CA GLU A 300 -28.83 -2.47 12.95
C GLU A 300 -28.40 -1.28 12.09
N LEU A 301 -28.60 -0.04 12.59
CA LEU A 301 -28.16 1.18 11.91
C LEU A 301 -26.63 1.24 11.75
N LEU A 302 -25.90 0.93 12.83
CA LEU A 302 -24.45 0.83 12.78
C LEU A 302 -23.99 -0.27 11.82
N THR A 303 -24.64 -1.44 11.85
CA THR A 303 -24.28 -2.58 11.00
C THR A 303 -24.48 -2.25 9.52
N GLU A 304 -25.56 -1.57 9.14
CA GLU A 304 -25.75 -1.10 7.76
C GLU A 304 -24.62 -0.16 7.34
N CYS A 305 -24.26 0.80 8.18
CA CYS A 305 -23.17 1.73 7.91
C CYS A 305 -21.82 1.00 7.78
N HIS A 306 -21.55 0.01 8.64
CA HIS A 306 -20.34 -0.82 8.60
C HIS A 306 -20.24 -1.64 7.32
N ILE A 307 -21.32 -2.30 6.88
CA ILE A 307 -21.30 -3.10 5.64
C ILE A 307 -20.96 -2.22 4.44
N ILE A 308 -21.56 -1.04 4.36
CA ILE A 308 -21.29 -0.09 3.28
C ILE A 308 -19.84 0.40 3.35
N ALA A 309 -19.38 0.84 4.53
CA ALA A 309 -18.02 1.33 4.72
C ALA A 309 -16.95 0.27 4.45
N ASP A 310 -17.16 -0.96 4.94
CA ASP A 310 -16.23 -2.06 4.75
C ASP A 310 -16.16 -2.52 3.30
N SER A 311 -17.29 -2.54 2.59
CA SER A 311 -17.34 -2.95 1.19
C SER A 311 -16.77 -1.92 0.21
N ILE A 312 -16.53 -0.67 0.63
CA ILE A 312 -15.87 0.36 -0.20
C ILE A 312 -14.59 -0.21 -0.81
N THR A 313 -14.56 -0.24 -2.13
CA THR A 313 -13.45 -0.83 -2.89
C THR A 313 -13.20 0.03 -4.11
N SER A 314 -11.95 0.41 -4.37
CA SER A 314 -11.62 1.19 -5.56
C SER A 314 -11.82 0.36 -6.82
N MET A 315 -12.47 0.96 -7.82
CA MET A 315 -12.67 0.34 -9.14
C MET A 315 -11.47 0.54 -10.06
N ILE A 316 -10.49 1.33 -9.64
CA ILE A 316 -9.25 1.53 -10.39
C ILE A 316 -8.45 0.22 -10.31
N GLU A 317 -8.42 -0.52 -11.42
CA GLU A 317 -7.54 -1.67 -11.58
C GLU A 317 -6.10 -1.15 -11.70
N VAL A 318 -5.41 -1.09 -10.56
CA VAL A 318 -3.98 -0.79 -10.53
C VAL A 318 -3.25 -2.08 -10.91
N PRO A 319 -2.47 -2.10 -12.00
CA PRO A 319 -1.63 -3.25 -12.27
C PRO A 319 -0.62 -3.36 -11.13
N GLN A 320 -0.58 -4.50 -10.44
CA GLN A 320 0.14 -4.62 -9.18
C GLN A 320 1.63 -4.30 -9.33
N CYS A 321 2.12 -3.30 -8.58
CA CYS A 321 3.54 -3.00 -8.38
C CYS A 321 4.24 -4.01 -7.44
N LYS A 322 3.71 -5.22 -7.25
CA LYS A 322 4.29 -6.21 -6.32
C LYS A 322 5.62 -6.79 -6.81
N ASN A 323 5.96 -6.62 -8.09
CA ASN A 323 7.25 -7.02 -8.64
C ASN A 323 8.21 -5.82 -8.72
N PHE A 324 8.34 -5.07 -7.64
CA PHE A 324 9.26 -3.93 -7.54
C PHE A 324 10.73 -4.34 -7.76
N THR A 325 11.06 -5.64 -7.61
CA THR A 325 12.45 -6.10 -7.51
C THR A 325 13.01 -6.97 -8.64
N ARG A 326 12.33 -7.25 -9.76
CA ARG A 326 13.01 -7.90 -10.92
C ARG A 326 12.22 -7.87 -12.22
N GLY A 327 12.73 -7.07 -13.17
CA GLY A 327 12.92 -7.47 -14.57
C GLY A 327 11.70 -7.85 -15.43
N VAL A 328 10.97 -6.84 -15.92
CA VAL A 328 10.37 -6.67 -17.27
C VAL A 328 9.53 -7.82 -17.89
N ASN A 329 8.24 -7.58 -18.22
CA ASN A 329 7.78 -7.57 -19.63
C ASN A 329 6.31 -7.13 -19.91
N VAL A 330 6.21 -6.25 -20.91
CA VAL A 330 5.17 -5.96 -21.95
C VAL A 330 3.77 -5.40 -21.57
N PHE A 331 3.12 -5.76 -20.47
CA PHE A 331 2.11 -4.85 -19.87
C PHE A 331 2.77 -3.75 -19.00
N GLY A 332 4.10 -3.84 -18.91
CA GLY A 332 4.95 -3.11 -17.98
C GLY A 332 5.40 -1.72 -18.40
N ARG A 333 4.98 -1.12 -19.53
CA ARG A 333 5.37 0.28 -19.81
C ARG A 333 4.70 1.26 -18.85
N VAL A 334 3.39 1.15 -18.66
CA VAL A 334 2.62 2.02 -17.76
C VAL A 334 2.98 1.73 -16.30
N VAL A 335 3.11 0.45 -15.94
CA VAL A 335 3.52 0.04 -14.58
C VAL A 335 4.93 0.52 -14.25
N ARG A 336 5.87 0.36 -15.19
CA ARG A 336 7.25 0.84 -15.02
C ARG A 336 7.31 2.36 -14.95
N GLN A 337 6.53 3.08 -15.77
CA GLN A 337 6.44 4.55 -15.67
C GLN A 337 5.98 4.99 -14.28
N TYR A 338 4.95 4.35 -13.71
CA TYR A 338 4.53 4.67 -12.34
C TYR A 338 5.56 4.28 -11.29
N CYS A 339 6.28 3.17 -11.46
CA CYS A 339 7.38 2.80 -10.57
C CYS A 339 8.54 3.79 -10.66
N ASP A 340 8.94 4.21 -11.86
CA ASP A 340 9.99 5.18 -12.10
C ASP A 340 9.60 6.55 -11.54
N MET A 341 8.34 6.97 -11.71
CA MET A 341 7.79 8.18 -11.11
C MET A 341 7.74 8.11 -9.59
N LEU A 342 7.31 6.98 -9.01
CA LEU A 342 7.32 6.76 -7.56
C LEU A 342 8.76 6.84 -7.03
N GLN A 343 9.70 6.14 -7.68
CA GLN A 343 11.12 6.18 -7.30
C GLN A 343 11.69 7.59 -7.41
N ALA A 344 11.36 8.33 -8.48
CA ALA A 344 11.77 9.72 -8.64
C ALA A 344 11.22 10.61 -7.52
N LYS A 345 9.96 10.42 -7.09
CA LYS A 345 9.38 11.14 -5.93
C LYS A 345 10.06 10.77 -4.61
N VAL A 346 10.37 9.49 -4.44
CA VAL A 346 11.09 8.96 -3.26
C VAL A 346 12.50 9.55 -3.19
N ASP A 347 13.22 9.60 -4.30
CA ASP A 347 14.55 10.19 -4.44
C ASP A 347 14.52 11.72 -4.31
N ALA A 348 13.45 12.37 -4.78
CA ALA A 348 13.22 13.80 -4.60
C ALA A 348 12.74 14.18 -3.17
N LEU A 349 12.74 13.22 -2.25
CA LEU A 349 12.35 13.42 -0.86
C LEU A 349 10.97 14.05 -0.64
N MET A 350 9.99 13.71 -1.49
CA MET A 350 8.65 14.33 -1.48
C MET A 350 7.70 13.74 -0.42
N PHE A 351 8.10 12.68 0.26
CA PHE A 351 7.26 11.96 1.21
C PHE A 351 7.57 12.36 2.66
N ASN A 352 6.58 12.27 3.54
CA ASN A 352 6.79 12.47 4.97
C ASN A 352 7.29 11.17 5.66
N SER A 353 7.63 11.26 6.94
CA SER A 353 8.15 10.14 7.73
C SER A 353 7.21 8.92 7.77
N GLU A 354 5.89 9.15 7.86
CA GLU A 354 4.88 8.08 7.88
C GLU A 354 4.83 7.36 6.52
N ALA A 355 4.87 8.14 5.44
CA ALA A 355 4.89 7.64 4.07
C ALA A 355 6.15 6.83 3.79
N TYR A 356 7.34 7.28 4.21
CA TYR A 356 8.57 6.50 4.07
C TYR A 356 8.52 5.17 4.81
N LYS A 357 8.01 5.18 6.04
CA LYS A 357 7.82 3.95 6.81
C LYS A 357 6.87 3.00 6.10
N TRP A 358 5.76 3.51 5.58
CA TRP A 358 4.78 2.72 4.85
C TRP A 358 5.37 2.13 3.56
N LEU A 359 5.98 2.96 2.71
CA LEU A 359 6.62 2.59 1.44
C LEU A 359 7.66 1.49 1.64
N ASN A 360 8.55 1.66 2.63
CA ASN A 360 9.56 0.68 2.97
C ASN A 360 8.93 -0.65 3.44
N SER A 361 7.92 -0.59 4.30
CA SER A 361 7.29 -1.80 4.88
C SER A 361 6.41 -2.58 3.90
N ARG A 362 5.79 -1.90 2.93
CA ARG A 362 4.78 -2.50 2.04
C ARG A 362 5.29 -2.77 0.64
N LEU A 363 6.20 -1.94 0.13
CA LEU A 363 6.67 -2.00 -1.25
C LEU A 363 8.19 -2.20 -1.36
N ASP A 364 8.92 -2.17 -0.23
CA ASP A 364 10.39 -2.16 -0.19
C ASP A 364 11.03 -1.03 -1.03
N VAL A 365 10.31 0.09 -1.16
CA VAL A 365 10.79 1.29 -1.86
C VAL A 365 11.56 2.18 -0.89
N ARG A 366 12.76 2.60 -1.29
CA ARG A 366 13.64 3.49 -0.52
C ARG A 366 14.33 4.49 -1.46
N PRO A 367 14.78 5.65 -0.95
CA PRO A 367 15.65 6.53 -1.73
C PRO A 367 16.88 5.78 -2.22
N SER A 368 17.28 6.02 -3.47
CA SER A 368 18.47 5.42 -4.10
C SER A 368 19.74 5.68 -3.28
N PHE A 369 19.78 6.81 -2.58
CA PHE A 369 20.86 7.22 -1.68
C PHE A 369 20.63 6.86 -0.21
N ALA A 370 19.69 5.96 0.12
CA ALA A 370 19.46 5.51 1.49
C ALA A 370 20.72 4.93 2.16
N VAL A 371 21.68 4.44 1.36
CA VAL A 371 23.01 4.02 1.85
C VAL A 371 23.76 5.17 2.52
N HIS A 372 23.71 6.39 1.98
CA HIS A 372 24.36 7.57 2.58
C HIS A 372 23.70 7.93 3.92
N ALA A 373 22.37 7.88 3.99
CA ALA A 373 21.65 8.10 5.25
C ALA A 373 22.01 7.04 6.31
N LYS A 374 22.12 5.77 5.92
CA LYS A 374 22.61 4.70 6.81
C LYS A 374 24.01 4.99 7.35
N ARG A 375 24.93 5.46 6.49
CA ARG A 375 26.29 5.81 6.92
C ARG A 375 26.29 6.98 7.92
N ILE A 376 25.44 7.99 7.73
CA ILE A 376 25.27 9.10 8.68
C ILE A 376 24.78 8.57 10.03
N VAL A 377 23.73 7.73 10.04
CA VAL A 377 23.22 7.14 11.29
C VAL A 377 24.28 6.29 11.97
N ALA A 378 25.07 5.53 11.21
CA ALA A 378 26.18 4.75 11.73
C ALA A 378 27.24 5.65 12.39
N ALA A 379 27.66 6.72 11.71
CA ALA A 379 28.63 7.67 12.24
C ALA A 379 28.13 8.34 13.53
N VAL A 380 26.85 8.72 13.58
CA VAL A 380 26.22 9.25 14.80
C VAL A 380 26.27 8.22 15.93
N ILE A 381 25.93 6.95 15.68
CA ILE A 381 26.00 5.88 16.69
C ILE A 381 27.44 5.66 17.16
N SER A 382 28.42 5.63 16.26
CA SER A 382 29.83 5.47 16.59
C SER A 382 30.34 6.62 17.47
N LEU A 383 29.96 7.87 17.17
CA LEU A 383 30.27 9.02 18.01
C LEU A 383 29.68 8.87 19.41
N LEU A 384 28.41 8.49 19.51
CA LEU A 384 27.75 8.28 20.81
C LEU A 384 28.36 7.13 21.60
N HIS A 385 28.77 6.06 20.92
CA HIS A 385 29.44 4.93 21.56
C HIS A 385 30.82 5.32 22.10
N ARG A 386 31.61 6.07 21.31
CA ARG A 386 32.92 6.62 21.73
C ARG A 386 32.79 7.55 22.94
N GLU A 387 31.69 8.32 22.99
CA GLU A 387 31.36 9.18 24.11
C GLU A 387 30.72 8.44 25.31
N GLY A 388 30.60 7.11 25.24
CA GLY A 388 30.08 6.30 26.35
C GLY A 388 28.58 6.46 26.60
N LEU A 389 27.82 6.95 25.62
CA LEU A 389 26.39 7.25 25.77
C LEU A 389 25.47 6.07 25.47
N LEU A 390 26.01 5.02 24.85
CA LEU A 390 25.28 3.81 24.45
C LEU A 390 25.83 2.55 25.15
N GLN A 391 26.38 2.69 26.37
CA GLN A 391 27.04 1.59 27.10
C GLN A 391 26.14 0.36 27.28
N ASP A 392 24.84 0.56 27.45
CA ASP A 392 23.84 -0.51 27.64
C ASP A 392 23.32 -1.10 26.32
N ARG A 393 23.77 -0.61 25.15
CA ARG A 393 23.26 -1.00 23.83
C ARG A 393 24.38 -1.35 22.83
N LYS A 394 25.22 -2.31 23.22
CA LYS A 394 26.34 -2.83 22.41
C LYS A 394 25.90 -3.47 21.08
N GLU A 395 24.62 -3.80 20.92
CA GLU A 395 24.06 -4.43 19.72
C GLU A 395 23.69 -3.44 18.59
N LEU A 396 23.59 -2.14 18.88
CA LEU A 396 23.22 -1.13 17.86
C LEU A 396 24.23 -1.05 16.70
N PRO A 397 25.55 -1.03 16.95
CA PRO A 397 26.55 -1.00 15.89
C PRO A 397 26.45 -2.18 14.91
N HIS A 398 26.17 -3.39 15.40
CA HIS A 398 26.03 -4.60 14.57
C HIS A 398 24.73 -4.65 13.75
N SER A 399 23.74 -3.82 14.10
CA SER A 399 22.46 -3.76 13.38
C SER A 399 22.49 -2.89 12.13
N ILE A 400 23.55 -2.09 11.94
CA ILE A 400 23.83 -1.39 10.70
C ILE A 400 24.93 -2.16 9.98
N ASP A 401 24.64 -2.60 8.75
CA ASP A 401 25.51 -3.42 7.90
C ASP A 401 27.02 -3.11 8.06
N GLU A 402 27.79 -4.09 8.54
CA GLU A 402 29.20 -3.98 8.94
C GLU A 402 30.15 -3.62 7.78
N ARG A 403 29.65 -3.59 6.54
CA ARG A 403 30.43 -3.33 5.32
C ARG A 403 30.49 -1.87 4.89
N LEU A 404 29.91 -0.94 5.65
CA LEU A 404 29.93 0.47 5.29
C LEU A 404 31.27 1.12 5.69
N PRO A 405 32.10 1.58 4.73
CA PRO A 405 33.35 2.26 5.06
C PRO A 405 33.04 3.56 5.81
N MET A 406 33.48 3.64 7.06
CA MET A 406 33.35 4.80 7.95
C MET A 406 34.45 5.85 7.74
N ASN A 407 35.23 5.75 6.67
CA ASN A 407 36.47 6.51 6.48
C ASN A 407 36.25 7.98 6.07
N SER A 408 35.01 8.46 6.06
CA SER A 408 34.63 9.84 5.69
C SER A 408 34.15 10.61 6.92
N ASN A 409 34.56 11.88 7.06
CA ASN A 409 34.08 12.72 8.16
C ASN A 409 32.58 13.01 7.99
N LEU A 410 31.85 13.13 9.10
CA LEU A 410 30.39 13.38 9.11
C LEU A 410 29.95 14.58 8.21
N PRO A 411 30.68 15.72 8.16
CA PRO A 411 30.38 16.80 7.23
C PRO A 411 30.43 16.39 5.76
N ASP A 412 31.42 15.60 5.35
CA ASP A 412 31.59 15.12 3.97
C ASP A 412 30.43 14.18 3.59
N MET A 413 29.96 13.36 4.54
CA MET A 413 28.84 12.45 4.32
C MET A 413 27.50 13.19 4.19
N ILE A 414 27.35 14.29 4.92
CA ILE A 414 26.18 15.18 4.80
C ILE A 414 26.24 15.89 3.45
N GLU A 415 27.41 16.35 3.01
CA GLU A 415 27.58 16.89 1.65
C GLU A 415 27.26 15.85 0.58
N ASP A 416 27.74 14.61 0.71
CA ASP A 416 27.37 13.54 -0.21
C ASP A 416 25.86 13.34 -0.27
N LEU A 417 25.17 13.28 0.88
CA LEU A 417 23.72 13.14 0.92
C LEU A 417 22.98 14.36 0.34
N ARG A 418 23.51 15.58 0.54
CA ARG A 418 22.95 16.82 -0.02
C ARG A 418 22.92 16.77 -1.55
N TRP A 419 23.86 16.08 -2.17
CA TRP A 419 24.00 16.03 -3.63
C TRP A 419 23.65 14.68 -4.24
N ALA A 420 23.33 13.67 -3.43
CA ALA A 420 23.05 12.32 -3.90
C ALA A 420 21.71 12.17 -4.65
N SER A 421 20.85 13.18 -4.65
CA SER A 421 19.59 13.13 -5.39
C SER A 421 19.79 13.48 -6.86
N VAL A 422 19.62 12.45 -7.71
CA VAL A 422 19.45 12.47 -9.16
C VAL A 422 20.61 13.14 -9.91
N GLU A 423 21.32 12.34 -10.73
CA GLU A 423 22.15 12.83 -11.85
C GLU A 423 21.32 13.85 -12.68
N GLY A 424 21.45 15.14 -12.39
CA GLY A 424 20.61 16.19 -12.98
C GLY A 424 20.23 17.31 -12.01
N PHE A 425 19.43 17.05 -10.97
CA PHE A 425 18.91 18.11 -10.09
C PHE A 425 19.97 18.65 -9.12
N GLY A 426 20.80 17.76 -8.56
CA GLY A 426 21.97 18.16 -7.78
C GLY A 426 23.00 18.92 -8.61
N ASN A 427 23.10 18.65 -9.91
CA ASN A 427 23.98 19.39 -10.83
C ASN A 427 23.39 20.75 -11.21
N LEU A 428 22.07 20.85 -11.41
CA LEU A 428 21.36 22.13 -11.66
C LEU A 428 21.46 23.09 -10.46
N LEU A 429 21.38 22.56 -9.24
CA LEU A 429 21.62 23.29 -7.99
C LEU A 429 23.11 23.53 -7.68
N LYS A 430 24.05 22.88 -8.39
CA LYS A 430 25.48 23.18 -8.30
C LYS A 430 25.93 24.17 -9.36
N SER A 431 25.30 24.16 -10.53
CA SER A 431 25.71 24.93 -11.70
C SER A 431 25.08 26.33 -11.76
N GLY A 432 24.23 26.71 -10.81
CA GLY A 432 23.58 28.03 -10.80
C GLY A 432 22.73 28.28 -12.05
N GLY A 433 22.14 27.24 -12.65
CA GLY A 433 21.48 27.32 -13.96
C GLY A 433 20.09 27.98 -13.98
N PHE A 434 19.66 28.55 -12.85
CA PHE A 434 18.47 29.39 -12.77
C PHE A 434 18.96 30.82 -12.98
N GLY A 435 18.35 31.58 -13.90
CA GLY A 435 18.80 32.93 -14.29
C GLY A 435 18.96 33.90 -13.10
N ASP A 436 19.47 35.11 -13.37
CA ASP A 436 19.95 36.14 -12.42
C ASP A 436 19.09 36.46 -11.16
N ASP A 437 17.89 35.89 -11.00
CA ASP A 437 17.06 36.04 -9.81
C ASP A 437 17.45 35.02 -8.70
N ASN A 438 18.44 35.41 -7.89
CA ASN A 438 18.94 34.64 -6.74
C ASN A 438 17.87 34.20 -5.73
N THR A 439 16.69 34.85 -5.72
CA THR A 439 15.65 34.59 -4.71
C THR A 439 14.92 33.26 -4.91
N GLU A 440 14.59 32.93 -6.16
CA GLU A 440 13.92 31.67 -6.51
C GLU A 440 14.87 30.49 -6.31
N TYR A 441 16.14 30.66 -6.69
CA TYR A 441 17.20 29.69 -6.48
C TYR A 441 17.41 29.34 -4.99
N ASP A 442 17.48 30.35 -4.13
CA ASP A 442 17.60 30.17 -2.69
C ASP A 442 16.36 29.46 -2.10
N ALA A 443 15.16 29.77 -2.58
CA ALA A 443 13.93 29.11 -2.15
C ALA A 443 13.92 27.61 -2.50
N VAL A 444 14.30 27.24 -3.73
CA VAL A 444 14.39 25.83 -4.16
C VAL A 444 15.47 25.09 -3.36
N ARG A 445 16.62 25.73 -3.14
CA ARG A 445 17.71 25.16 -2.34
C ARG A 445 17.29 24.92 -0.88
N ASN A 446 16.62 25.89 -0.25
CA ASN A 446 16.14 25.75 1.11
C ASN A 446 15.06 24.67 1.23
N ALA A 447 14.15 24.56 0.25
CA ALA A 447 13.16 23.49 0.19
C ALA A 447 13.80 22.10 0.04
N TRP A 448 14.91 21.98 -0.69
CA TRP A 448 15.69 20.75 -0.76
C TRP A 448 16.34 20.40 0.58
N TYR A 449 17.01 21.36 1.23
CA TYR A 449 17.64 21.13 2.54
C TYR A 449 16.62 20.75 3.63
N SER A 450 15.44 21.36 3.62
CA SER A 450 14.35 21.00 4.52
C SER A 450 13.92 19.53 4.35
N ARG A 451 13.83 19.05 3.10
CA ARG A 451 13.51 17.66 2.79
C ARG A 451 14.60 16.67 3.24
N VAL A 452 15.88 16.98 2.96
CA VAL A 452 17.02 16.18 3.43
C VAL A 452 17.04 16.10 4.96
N SER A 453 16.88 17.23 5.64
CA SER A 453 16.82 17.30 7.11
C SER A 453 15.69 16.45 7.68
N SER A 454 14.49 16.53 7.08
CA SER A 454 13.32 15.74 7.49
C SER A 454 13.58 14.24 7.32
N TYR A 455 14.20 13.83 6.22
CA TYR A 455 14.53 12.44 5.96
C TYR A 455 15.60 11.89 6.91
N VAL A 456 16.65 12.66 7.21
CA VAL A 456 17.69 12.28 8.20
C VAL A 456 17.07 12.17 9.59
N THR A 457 16.21 13.12 9.96
CA THR A 457 15.44 13.10 11.21
C THR A 457 14.63 11.81 11.31
N TYR A 458 13.88 11.45 10.26
CA TYR A 458 13.17 10.18 10.19
C TYR A 458 14.10 8.97 10.38
N CYS A 459 15.27 8.97 9.73
CA CYS A 459 16.23 7.87 9.85
C CYS A 459 16.76 7.70 11.29
N LEU A 460 17.00 8.81 11.99
CA LEU A 460 17.45 8.85 13.39
C LEU A 460 16.31 8.57 14.40
N ASP A 461 15.07 8.86 14.05
CA ASP A 461 13.88 8.66 14.89
C ASP A 461 13.15 7.35 14.59
N GLY A 462 13.92 6.27 14.53
CA GLY A 462 13.40 4.92 14.40
C GLY A 462 12.92 4.52 13.00
N GLY A 463 13.18 5.33 11.97
CA GLY A 463 12.95 4.96 10.58
C GLY A 463 13.81 3.78 10.13
N LEU A 464 15.12 3.80 10.43
CA LEU A 464 16.05 2.74 10.05
C LEU A 464 16.19 1.63 11.12
N LEU A 465 16.18 2.01 12.40
CA LEU A 465 16.47 1.09 13.52
C LEU A 465 15.28 0.84 14.45
N GLY A 466 14.08 1.32 14.11
CA GLY A 466 12.90 1.18 14.96
C GLY A 466 13.08 1.86 16.32
N SER A 467 12.47 1.31 17.36
CA SER A 467 12.56 1.84 18.73
C SER A 467 13.97 1.75 19.36
N ARG A 468 14.94 1.15 18.67
CA ARG A 468 16.33 1.00 19.16
C ARG A 468 17.09 2.32 19.13
N LEU A 469 16.75 3.24 18.24
CA LEU A 469 17.30 4.58 18.16
C LEU A 469 16.16 5.57 17.93
N THR A 470 16.03 6.55 18.82
CA THR A 470 15.05 7.64 18.69
C THR A 470 15.71 8.97 18.99
N LEU A 471 15.16 10.06 18.47
CA LEU A 471 15.62 11.41 18.80
C LEU A 471 15.48 11.69 20.29
N LYS A 472 14.45 11.15 20.95
CA LYS A 472 14.30 11.24 22.40
C LYS A 472 15.49 10.65 23.15
N LEU A 473 16.00 9.49 22.70
CA LEU A 473 17.18 8.87 23.28
C LEU A 473 18.43 9.72 23.04
N LEU A 474 18.58 10.27 21.83
CA LEU A 474 19.68 11.16 21.47
C LEU A 474 19.69 12.44 22.32
N LEU A 475 18.51 13.06 22.50
CA LEU A 475 18.34 14.24 23.34
C LEU A 475 18.66 13.94 24.81
N ALA A 476 18.14 12.83 25.35
CA ALA A 476 18.41 12.43 26.72
C ALA A 476 19.90 12.16 26.96
N ALA A 477 20.58 11.49 26.03
CA ALA A 477 22.02 11.24 26.10
C ALA A 477 22.83 12.54 26.03
N THR A 478 22.47 13.45 25.13
CA THR A 478 23.15 14.75 24.98
C THR A 478 22.96 15.63 26.20
N LEU A 479 21.75 15.66 26.77
CA LEU A 479 21.45 16.38 28.02
C LEU A 479 22.23 15.80 29.21
N LEU A 480 22.29 14.47 29.34
CA LEU A 480 23.10 13.81 30.37
C LEU A 480 24.59 14.13 30.25
N GLN A 481 25.14 14.27 29.03
CA GLN A 481 26.51 14.71 28.80
C GLN A 481 26.74 16.18 29.15
N LEU A 482 25.81 17.06 28.77
CA LEU A 482 25.86 18.48 29.09
C LEU A 482 25.82 18.71 30.61
N LEU A 483 25.09 17.87 31.34
CA LEU A 483 25.03 17.86 32.81
C LEU A 483 26.27 17.21 33.46
N ARG A 484 27.01 16.33 32.77
CA ARG A 484 28.15 15.58 33.32
C ARG A 484 29.52 16.23 33.10
N LYS A 485 29.67 17.25 32.24
CA LYS A 485 30.97 17.91 31.97
C LYS A 485 30.89 19.44 31.99
N GLU A 486 31.62 20.06 32.93
CA GLU A 486 32.00 21.49 32.91
C GLU A 486 32.98 21.86 31.78
N LYS A 487 33.58 20.88 31.08
CA LYS A 487 34.64 21.11 30.08
C LYS A 487 34.24 20.77 28.65
N CYS A 488 33.27 21.47 28.06
CA CYS A 488 33.00 21.34 26.63
C CYS A 488 32.42 22.61 25.99
N VAL A 489 33.13 23.73 26.12
CA VAL A 489 32.83 24.96 25.36
C VAL A 489 32.88 24.69 23.85
N LEU A 490 33.83 23.86 23.39
CA LEU A 490 34.01 23.54 21.97
C LEU A 490 32.92 22.60 21.43
N LEU A 491 32.52 21.58 22.19
CA LEU A 491 31.45 20.66 21.79
C LEU A 491 30.08 21.34 21.86
N ARG A 492 29.85 22.19 22.87
CA ARG A 492 28.69 23.09 22.93
C ARG A 492 28.67 24.02 21.72
N ALA A 493 29.80 24.64 21.35
CA ALA A 493 29.88 25.51 20.19
C ALA A 493 29.67 24.76 18.88
N GLN A 494 30.19 23.53 18.72
CA GLN A 494 30.06 22.75 17.49
C GLN A 494 28.66 22.13 17.34
N VAL A 495 28.07 21.60 18.41
CA VAL A 495 26.70 21.06 18.39
C VAL A 495 25.69 22.20 18.34
N SER A 496 25.92 23.31 19.05
CA SER A 496 25.09 24.51 18.93
C SER A 496 25.25 25.15 17.55
N ALA A 497 26.44 25.20 16.94
CA ALA A 497 26.61 25.70 15.57
C ALA A 497 26.05 24.74 14.52
N ALA A 498 26.07 23.42 14.75
CA ALA A 498 25.45 22.44 13.87
C ALA A 498 23.92 22.51 13.97
N LEU A 499 23.36 22.57 15.18
CA LEU A 499 21.93 22.74 15.42
C LEU A 499 21.45 24.12 14.97
N THR A 500 22.18 25.19 15.30
CA THR A 500 21.92 26.55 14.81
C THR A 500 22.14 26.64 13.30
N GLY A 501 23.05 25.89 12.69
CA GLY A 501 23.20 25.80 11.24
C GLY A 501 22.01 25.11 10.59
N ILE A 502 21.47 24.08 11.23
CA ILE A 502 20.24 23.37 10.83
C ILE A 502 19.00 24.26 11.05
N ILE A 503 18.99 25.11 12.09
CA ILE A 503 17.88 26.01 12.46
C ILE A 503 17.94 27.37 11.74
N SER A 504 19.13 27.89 11.40
CA SER A 504 19.36 29.22 10.79
C SER A 504 19.39 29.20 9.27
N ALA A 505 19.40 28.02 8.65
CA ALA A 505 18.98 27.83 7.27
C ALA A 505 17.49 28.19 7.04
N ASP A 506 16.76 28.52 8.12
CA ASP A 506 15.33 28.85 8.12
C ASP A 506 15.04 30.24 8.73
N LYS A 507 15.77 31.27 8.28
CA LYS A 507 15.54 32.66 8.73
C LYS A 507 14.23 33.29 8.22
N SER A 508 13.41 32.58 7.44
CA SER A 508 12.13 33.11 6.93
C SER A 508 10.87 32.63 7.67
N MET A 509 10.91 31.62 8.56
CA MET A 509 9.72 31.16 9.28
C MET A 509 9.74 31.50 10.78
N LYS A 510 9.49 32.77 11.11
CA LYS A 510 9.12 33.16 12.47
C LYS A 510 7.65 32.80 12.74
N LYS A 511 7.38 31.64 13.33
CA LYS A 511 6.41 31.45 14.45
C LYS A 511 6.12 30.00 14.91
N PRO A 512 6.10 28.93 14.08
CA PRO A 512 5.61 27.64 14.59
C PRO A 512 6.63 26.84 15.42
N LEU A 513 7.93 27.06 15.22
CA LEU A 513 8.98 26.26 15.87
C LEU A 513 9.31 26.70 17.31
N ALA A 514 8.77 27.83 17.79
CA ALA A 514 8.92 28.25 19.18
C ALA A 514 8.18 27.29 20.15
N GLU A 515 7.22 26.51 19.66
CA GLU A 515 6.49 25.50 20.45
C GLU A 515 7.13 24.10 20.39
N ALA A 516 8.04 23.87 19.43
CA ALA A 516 8.84 22.65 19.41
C ALA A 516 9.99 22.79 20.42
N GLY A 517 10.02 21.92 21.43
CA GLY A 517 10.94 21.97 22.58
C GLY A 517 12.44 22.10 22.27
N LEU A 518 12.87 21.97 21.00
CA LEU A 518 14.22 22.26 20.52
C LEU A 518 14.60 23.76 20.60
N MET A 519 13.68 24.69 20.30
CA MET A 519 13.96 26.14 20.43
C MET A 519 14.01 26.58 21.88
N LYS A 520 13.12 26.05 22.72
CA LYS A 520 13.17 26.27 24.17
C LYS A 520 14.47 25.73 24.76
N LEU A 521 14.90 24.53 24.35
CA LEU A 521 16.17 23.95 24.77
C LEU A 521 17.38 24.76 24.27
N ALA A 522 17.35 25.26 23.03
CA ALA A 522 18.42 26.10 22.49
C ALA A 522 18.50 27.46 23.19
N VAL A 523 17.36 28.07 23.53
CA VAL A 523 17.27 29.30 24.33
C VAL A 523 17.72 29.04 25.77
N ASP A 524 17.26 27.97 26.41
CA ASP A 524 17.67 27.56 27.76
C ASP A 524 19.18 27.21 27.82
N LEU A 525 19.77 26.71 26.72
CA LEU A 525 21.21 26.49 26.59
C LEU A 525 22.01 27.78 26.31
N LEU A 526 21.36 28.83 25.81
CA LEU A 526 21.96 30.15 25.56
C LEU A 526 21.84 31.10 26.76
N ASP A 527 20.81 30.94 27.60
CA ASP A 527 20.57 31.73 28.82
C ASP A 527 21.41 31.27 30.04
N ILE A 528 22.15 30.15 29.94
CA ILE A 528 23.18 29.77 30.92
C ILE A 528 24.51 30.45 30.56
N LYS A 529 24.49 31.78 30.50
CA LYS A 529 25.66 32.63 30.28
C LYS A 529 26.08 33.34 31.56
#